data_AF-A0A3M9M9E7-F1
#
_entry.id   AF-A0A3M9M9E7-F1
#
_cell.length_a   1.000
_cell.length_b   1.000
_cell.length_c   1.000
_cell.angle_alpha   90.00
_cell.angle_beta   90.00
_cell.angle_gamma   90.00
#
_symmetry.space_group_name_H-M   'P 1'
#
loop_
_entity.id
_entity.type
_entity.pdbx_description
1 polymer ?
#
loop_
_entity_poly.entity_id
_entity_poly.type
_entity_poly.pdbx_seq_one_letter_code
_entity_poly.pdbx_strand_id
1 'polypeptide(L)'
;MKKEEKVLKVIYKLVQGDSSPVHLPVSPVAVSETADMAIDQVQACCKTLETHGYLMSSKGPRERTYYYITKAGLSEAVNPTLPLYVSSSSTPQNRTRA
;
A
#
# COMPACT_ATOMS: atom_id res chain seq x y z
N MET A 1 6.27 -0.23 14.94
CA MET A 1 5.71 -0.70 13.66
C MET A 1 5.90 0.38 12.61
N LYS A 2 6.40 0.04 11.42
CA LYS A 2 6.45 0.97 10.27
C LYS A 2 5.04 1.23 9.74
N LYS A 3 4.79 2.43 9.18
CA LYS A 3 3.45 2.85 8.74
C LYS A 3 2.94 1.99 7.59
N GLU A 4 3.83 1.61 6.69
CA GLU A 4 3.58 0.77 5.53
C GLU A 4 3.19 -0.65 5.94
N GLU A 5 3.86 -1.22 6.95
CA GLU A 5 3.51 -2.54 7.50
C GLU A 5 2.12 -2.51 8.17
N LYS A 6 1.80 -1.42 8.89
CA LYS A 6 0.46 -1.22 9.46
C LYS A 6 -0.60 -1.19 8.36
N VAL A 7 -0.36 -0.43 7.29
CA VAL A 7 -1.26 -0.34 6.12
C VAL A 7 -1.41 -1.71 5.45
N LEU A 8 -0.32 -2.44 5.22
CA LEU A 8 -0.36 -3.75 4.59
C LEU A 8 -1.15 -4.78 5.42
N LYS A 9 -0.95 -4.78 6.75
CA LYS A 9 -1.73 -5.64 7.67
C LYS A 9 -3.21 -5.27 7.72
N VAL A 10 -3.54 -3.98 7.63
CA VAL A 10 -4.94 -3.53 7.59
C VAL A 10 -5.59 -3.96 6.28
N ILE A 11 -4.92 -3.77 5.14
CA ILE A 11 -5.39 -4.23 3.83
C ILE A 11 -5.60 -5.75 3.86
N TYR A 12 -4.63 -6.49 4.42
CA TYR A 12 -4.75 -7.93 4.60
C TYR A 12 -5.98 -8.32 5.43
N LYS A 13 -6.19 -7.70 6.60
CA LYS A 13 -7.38 -7.96 7.43
C LYS A 13 -8.70 -7.68 6.70
N LEU A 14 -8.75 -6.61 5.89
CA LEU A 14 -9.92 -6.25 5.10
C LEU A 14 -10.24 -7.29 4.01
N VAL A 15 -9.23 -8.00 3.49
CA VAL A 15 -9.42 -9.05 2.48
C VAL A 15 -9.42 -10.47 3.05
N GLN A 16 -8.93 -10.69 4.27
CA GLN A 16 -8.78 -12.02 4.89
C GLN A 16 -10.12 -12.72 5.12
N GLY A 17 -11.22 -11.96 5.20
CA GLY A 17 -12.58 -12.51 5.28
C GLY A 17 -13.16 -12.95 3.93
N ASP A 18 -12.49 -12.68 2.82
CA ASP A 18 -13.00 -12.94 1.48
C ASP A 18 -12.31 -14.16 0.85
N SER A 19 -13.11 -15.19 0.57
CA SER A 19 -12.64 -16.45 -0.03
C SER A 19 -12.55 -16.39 -1.56
N SER A 20 -12.76 -15.21 -2.16
CA SER A 20 -12.80 -15.06 -3.61
C SER A 20 -11.39 -15.21 -4.22
N PRO A 21 -11.27 -15.91 -5.37
CA PRO A 21 -10.00 -16.08 -6.08
C PRO A 21 -9.43 -14.76 -6.61
N VAL A 22 -10.25 -13.71 -6.65
CA VAL A 22 -9.89 -12.35 -7.03
C VAL A 22 -9.99 -11.50 -5.76
N HIS A 23 -8.85 -11.14 -5.17
CA HIS A 23 -8.81 -10.31 -3.95
C HIS A 23 -9.69 -9.06 -4.13
N LEU A 24 -10.49 -8.73 -3.11
CA LEU A 24 -11.40 -7.61 -3.21
C LEU A 24 -10.65 -6.28 -3.38
N PRO A 25 -11.15 -5.36 -4.22
CA PRO A 25 -10.62 -4.01 -4.31
C PRO A 25 -10.82 -3.28 -2.99
N VAL A 26 -9.72 -2.86 -2.38
CA VAL A 26 -9.74 -2.08 -1.13
C VAL A 26 -9.65 -0.60 -1.47
N SER A 27 -10.56 0.21 -0.92
CA SER A 27 -10.50 1.66 -1.06
C SER A 27 -9.53 2.26 -0.03
N PRO A 28 -8.72 3.28 -0.40
CA PRO A 28 -7.84 3.95 0.56
C PRO A 28 -8.62 4.63 1.71
N VAL A 29 -9.91 4.94 1.51
CA VAL A 29 -10.80 5.43 2.56
C VAL A 29 -11.03 4.37 3.64
N ALA A 30 -11.43 3.15 3.24
CA ALA A 30 -11.63 2.05 4.18
C ALA A 30 -10.33 1.71 4.96
N VAL A 31 -9.18 1.80 4.29
CA VAL A 31 -7.88 1.61 4.94
C VAL A 31 -7.60 2.74 5.93
N SER A 32 -7.90 4.00 5.59
CA SER A 32 -7.69 5.14 6.48
C SER A 32 -8.52 5.06 7.76
N GLU A 33 -9.78 4.64 7.64
CA GLU A 33 -10.69 4.46 8.78
C GLU A 33 -10.21 3.31 9.68
N THR A 34 -9.77 2.21 9.08
CA THR A 34 -9.33 1.02 9.84
C THR A 34 -7.92 1.20 10.43
N ALA A 35 -7.05 1.93 9.73
CA ALA A 35 -5.68 2.20 10.16
C ALA A 35 -5.58 3.38 11.12
N ASP A 36 -6.66 4.17 11.30
CA ASP A 36 -6.66 5.43 12.04
C ASP A 36 -5.51 6.34 11.55
N MET A 37 -5.49 6.58 10.23
CA MET A 37 -4.43 7.33 9.55
C MET A 37 -5.04 8.30 8.54
N ALA A 38 -4.39 9.45 8.34
CA ALA A 38 -4.80 10.39 7.29
C ALA A 38 -4.74 9.73 5.91
N ILE A 39 -5.74 10.01 5.07
CA ILE A 39 -5.86 9.48 3.70
C ILE A 39 -4.59 9.72 2.89
N ASP A 40 -3.97 10.90 2.97
CA ASP A 40 -2.72 11.22 2.26
C ASP A 40 -1.57 10.29 2.67
N GLN A 41 -1.46 9.96 3.96
CA GLN A 41 -0.44 9.04 4.46
C GLN A 41 -0.70 7.61 3.98
N VAL A 42 -1.96 7.19 3.96
CA VAL A 42 -2.35 5.88 3.44
C VAL A 42 -2.05 5.78 1.95
N GLN A 43 -2.40 6.80 1.15
CA GLN A 43 -2.10 6.83 -0.27
C GLN A 43 -0.59 6.80 -0.56
N ALA A 44 0.21 7.53 0.22
CA ALA A 44 1.67 7.46 0.13
C ALA A 44 2.19 6.06 0.44
N CYS A 45 1.70 5.43 1.52
CA CYS A 45 2.06 4.05 1.86
C CYS A 45 1.64 3.06 0.77
N CYS A 46 0.42 3.19 0.23
CA CYS A 46 -0.07 2.32 -0.82
C CYS A 46 0.75 2.45 -2.11
N LYS A 47 1.20 3.66 -2.49
CA LYS A 47 2.12 3.87 -3.61
C LYS A 47 3.48 3.22 -3.38
N THR A 48 4.03 3.32 -2.18
CA THR A 48 5.29 2.65 -1.83
C THR A 48 5.13 1.13 -1.94
N LEU A 49 4.08 0.58 -1.34
CA LEU A 49 3.76 -0.86 -1.41
C LEU A 49 3.50 -1.33 -2.85
N GLU A 50 2.89 -0.51 -3.69
CA GLU A 50 2.71 -0.76 -5.11
C GLU A 50 4.03 -0.80 -5.87
N THR A 51 4.94 0.15 -5.57
CA THR A 51 6.29 0.19 -6.18
C THR A 51 7.08 -1.08 -5.86
N HIS A 52 6.89 -1.65 -4.68
CA HIS A 52 7.50 -2.92 -4.28
C HIS A 52 6.75 -4.16 -4.78
N GLY A 53 5.60 -4.01 -5.45
CA GLY A 53 4.81 -5.12 -5.97
C GLY A 53 3.94 -5.85 -4.93
N TYR A 54 3.74 -5.28 -3.75
CA TYR A 54 2.83 -5.82 -2.71
C TYR A 54 1.37 -5.45 -2.95
N LEU A 55 1.14 -4.31 -3.59
CA LEU A 55 -0.18 -3.84 -4.00
C LEU A 55 -0.20 -3.60 -5.50
N MET A 56 -1.39 -3.63 -6.07
CA MET A 56 -1.65 -3.24 -7.45
C MET A 56 -2.77 -2.22 -7.44
N SER A 57 -2.54 -1.02 -7.98
CA SER A 57 -3.61 -0.05 -8.12
C SER A 57 -4.44 -0.33 -9.37
N SER A 58 -5.75 -0.10 -9.27
CA SER A 58 -6.64 -0.09 -10.43
C SER A 58 -7.56 1.11 -10.32
N LYS A 59 -7.80 1.76 -11.46
CA LYS A 59 -8.78 2.83 -11.55
C LYS A 59 -10.15 2.20 -11.72
N GLY A 60 -10.96 2.26 -10.67
CA GLY A 60 -12.34 1.79 -10.72
C GLY A 60 -13.29 2.80 -11.36
N PRO A 61 -14.59 2.48 -11.39
CA PRO A 61 -15.62 3.40 -11.86
C PRO A 61 -15.57 4.70 -11.04
N ARG A 62 -15.70 5.86 -11.70
CA ARG A 62 -15.66 7.21 -11.11
C ARG A 62 -14.29 7.69 -10.61
N GLU A 63 -13.20 7.30 -11.28
CA GLU A 63 -11.83 7.76 -10.99
C GLU A 63 -11.32 7.44 -9.58
N ARG A 64 -11.98 6.53 -8.87
CA ARG A 64 -11.52 6.09 -7.56
C ARG A 64 -10.41 5.06 -7.74
N THR A 65 -9.27 5.31 -7.11
CA THR A 65 -8.18 4.33 -7.03
C THR A 65 -8.54 3.26 -6.03
N TYR A 66 -8.56 2.02 -6.49
CA TYR A 66 -8.70 0.83 -5.66
C TYR A 66 -7.36 0.08 -5.63
N TYR A 67 -7.06 -0.55 -4.50
CA TYR A 67 -5.85 -1.33 -4.33
C TYR A 67 -6.20 -2.80 -4.17
N TYR A 68 -5.44 -3.64 -4.86
CA TYR A 68 -5.50 -5.09 -4.76
C TYR A 68 -4.23 -5.57 -4.09
N ILE A 69 -4.34 -6.42 -3.07
CA ILE A 69 -3.15 -7.06 -2.50
C ILE A 69 -2.65 -8.14 -3.46
N THR A 70 -1.35 -8.20 -3.68
CA THR A 70 -0.73 -9.26 -4.49
C THR A 70 -0.40 -10.47 -3.62
N LYS A 71 -0.05 -11.60 -4.24
CA LYS A 71 0.47 -12.78 -3.52
C LYS A 71 1.72 -12.44 -2.69
N ALA A 72 2.58 -11.56 -3.19
CA ALA A 72 3.74 -11.09 -2.43
C ALA A 72 3.31 -10.25 -1.23
N GLY A 73 2.32 -9.36 -1.39
CA GLY A 73 1.78 -8.55 -0.29
C GLY A 73 1.12 -9.40 0.79
N LEU A 74 0.46 -10.49 0.40
CA LEU A 74 -0.11 -11.47 1.33
C LEU A 74 0.97 -12.15 2.17
N SER A 75 2.02 -12.66 1.52
CA SER A 75 3.14 -13.30 2.23
C SER A 75 3.80 -12.34 3.22
N GLU A 76 4.01 -11.09 2.83
CA GLU A 76 4.60 -10.08 3.74
C GLU A 76 3.64 -9.61 4.84
N ALA A 77 2.33 -9.60 4.60
CA ALA A 77 1.37 -9.28 5.65
C ALA A 77 1.36 -10.33 6.77
N VAL A 78 1.55 -11.61 6.40
CA VAL A 78 1.59 -12.76 7.32
C VAL A 78 2.95 -12.90 7.98
N ASN A 79 4.03 -12.78 7.21
CA ASN A 79 5.40 -12.89 7.69
C ASN A 79 6.21 -11.68 7.22
N PRO A 80 6.27 -10.59 8.01
CA PRO A 80 7.01 -9.38 7.63
C PRO A 80 8.51 -9.68 7.67
N THR A 81 9.05 -10.08 6.53
CA THR A 81 10.48 -10.39 6.37
C THR A 81 11.23 -9.22 5.74
N LEU A 82 10.54 -8.31 5.05
CA LEU A 82 11.22 -7.21 4.41
C LEU A 82 11.62 -6.09 5.37
N PRO A 83 12.90 -5.71 5.40
CA PRO A 83 13.25 -4.34 5.72
C PRO A 83 12.72 -3.52 4.54
N LEU A 84 11.49 -3.00 4.66
CA LEU A 84 10.99 -1.95 3.77
C LEU A 84 12.01 -0.81 3.85
N TYR A 85 12.97 -0.85 2.94
CA TYR A 85 13.98 0.17 2.74
C TYR A 85 13.18 1.31 2.16
N VAL A 86 12.89 2.27 3.03
CA VAL A 86 12.44 3.58 2.63
C VAL A 86 13.55 4.09 1.72
N SER A 87 13.42 3.90 0.41
CA SER A 87 14.03 4.80 -0.54
C SER A 87 13.33 6.13 -0.33
N SER A 88 13.72 6.82 0.75
CA SER A 88 13.91 8.24 0.68
C SER A 88 14.90 8.43 -0.45
N SER A 89 14.41 8.54 -1.69
CA SER A 89 15.12 9.33 -2.66
C SER A 89 15.10 10.74 -2.09
N SER A 90 16.04 11.03 -1.19
CA SER A 90 16.64 12.33 -1.10
C SER A 90 17.05 12.66 -2.53
N THR A 91 16.19 13.41 -3.21
CA THR A 91 16.46 14.02 -4.49
C THR A 91 17.88 14.57 -4.45
N PRO A 92 18.79 14.18 -5.35
CA PRO A 92 19.98 14.97 -5.55
C PRO A 92 19.50 16.29 -6.16
N GLN A 93 19.40 17.33 -5.33
CA GLN A 93 19.30 18.71 -5.80
C GLN A 93 20.68 19.09 -6.38
N ASN A 94 21.10 18.42 -7.44
CA ASN A 94 22.19 18.88 -8.27
C ASN A 94 21.60 19.85 -9.29
N ARG A 95 21.51 21.11 -8.90
CA ARG A 95 21.18 22.22 -9.79
C ARG A 95 22.41 23.12 -9.94
N THR A 96 23.53 22.55 -10.38
CA THR A 96 24.60 23.36 -10.96
C THR A 96 24.22 23.61 -12.41
N ARG A 97 23.57 24.75 -12.65
CA ARG A 97 23.45 25.34 -13.99
C ARG A 97 24.62 26.33 -14.13
N ALA A 98 25.24 26.26 -15.31
CA ALA A 98 26.38 27.02 -15.79
C ALA A 98 26.33 28.53 -15.51
#